data_AF-A0A0D2NGT3-F1
#
_entry.id   AF-A0A0D2NGT3-F1
#
_cell.length_a   1.000
_cell.length_b   1.000
_cell.length_c   1.000
_cell.angle_alpha   90.00
_cell.angle_beta   90.00
_cell.angle_gamma   90.00
#
_symmetry.space_group_name_H-M   'P 1'
#
loop_
_entity.id
_entity.type
_entity.pdbx_description
1 polymer ?
#
loop_
_entity_poly.entity_id
_entity_poly.type
_entity_poly.pdbx_seq_one_letter_code
_entity_poly.pdbx_strand_id
1 'polypeptide(L)'
;MAPPVQSDVDATSPESSDTENNVMLNINTSRADLLKIARQYQAEKNTARAELKILNRKLADITNDDDDSSHRPKRRKTRQISPPAGSDEEDTTDTSNRANEHFVYQAGHKFFLIYAPWLRSGDDLFDIDVNMRYNSAERFENDKNKSQGQLQEIINLLQAKFQSQALRQKWLRRQFINGLNAQRHNTASRIRHNCASILGVSETDLLKADVRKTKFREEIGWVSESGVYSSVDVPILHKTWGGEYALSSVFLNPKLMGVRWALSADETLQEVGSSTGIRYFSDYEEYLTIIETGLRQKKKSIINVIKQWDEKIFPETESSLVKGKKSNENGGLKKAMDLLAADSEEEDEEEAEDEEEEDEEEN
;
A
#
# COMPACT_ATOMS: atom_id res chain seq x y z
N MET A 1 64.89 59.32 4.65
CA MET A 1 65.41 58.42 5.70
C MET A 1 64.72 58.78 7.00
N ALA A 2 63.74 57.98 7.39
CA ALA A 2 63.05 57.99 8.69
C ALA A 2 62.54 56.55 8.96
N PRO A 3 62.46 56.10 10.22
CA PRO A 3 62.54 54.69 10.62
C PRO A 3 61.15 53.99 10.76
N PRO A 4 61.11 52.66 10.99
CA PRO A 4 59.87 51.89 10.93
C PRO A 4 59.10 51.89 12.26
N VAL A 5 57.77 51.84 12.16
CA VAL A 5 56.83 51.64 13.26
C VAL A 5 56.58 50.13 13.41
N GLN A 6 56.93 49.60 14.57
CA GLN A 6 56.49 48.29 15.03
C GLN A 6 55.05 48.40 15.54
N SER A 7 54.18 47.50 15.09
CA SER A 7 52.86 47.28 15.68
C SER A 7 52.70 45.79 15.96
N ASP A 8 52.89 45.41 17.22
CA ASP A 8 52.48 44.13 17.78
C ASP A 8 50.94 44.06 17.78
N VAL A 9 50.39 43.01 17.20
CA VAL A 9 48.97 42.67 17.30
C VAL A 9 48.88 41.24 17.81
N ASP A 10 48.68 41.11 19.11
CA ASP A 10 48.27 39.86 19.76
C ASP A 10 46.80 39.59 19.41
N ALA A 11 46.58 38.56 18.59
CA ALA A 11 45.26 38.04 18.25
C ALA A 11 45.10 36.64 18.84
N THR A 12 44.71 36.58 20.12
CA THR A 12 44.26 35.33 20.75
C THR A 12 42.82 35.06 20.35
N SER A 13 42.62 34.21 19.34
CA SER A 13 41.31 33.65 19.00
C SER A 13 41.03 32.42 19.87
N PRO A 14 39.80 32.24 20.38
CA PRO A 14 39.42 31.03 21.09
C PRO A 14 39.06 29.93 20.07
N GLU A 15 39.87 28.88 20.00
CA GLU A 15 39.52 27.63 19.32
C GLU A 15 38.36 26.95 20.06
N SER A 16 37.16 27.02 19.50
CA SER A 16 36.05 26.15 19.89
C SER A 16 36.28 24.76 19.27
N SER A 17 36.89 23.85 20.03
CA SER A 17 37.06 22.46 19.62
C SER A 17 35.74 21.71 19.74
N ASP A 18 34.84 21.89 18.77
CA ASP A 18 33.79 20.91 18.50
C ASP A 18 34.47 19.69 17.86
N THR A 19 34.95 18.79 18.72
CA THR A 19 35.43 17.48 18.30
C THR A 19 34.22 16.66 17.90
N GLU A 20 33.82 16.81 16.63
CA GLU A 20 32.95 15.85 15.96
C GLU A 20 33.61 14.47 16.06
N ASN A 21 33.14 13.67 17.02
CA ASN A 21 33.44 12.25 17.11
C ASN A 21 32.79 11.55 15.91
N ASN A 22 33.38 11.73 14.74
CA ASN A 22 33.01 11.04 13.53
C ASN A 22 33.56 9.60 13.66
N VAL A 23 32.76 8.73 14.28
CA VAL A 23 33.08 7.32 14.50
C VAL A 23 33.15 6.64 13.13
N MET A 24 34.34 6.62 12.56
CA MET A 24 34.61 6.01 11.27
C MET A 24 34.45 4.49 11.41
N LEU A 25 33.53 3.90 10.63
CA LEU A 25 33.29 2.45 10.62
C LEU A 25 34.59 1.72 10.26
N ASN A 26 35.08 0.87 11.17
CA ASN A 26 36.25 0.02 10.94
C ASN A 26 35.78 -1.44 10.81
N ILE A 27 36.54 -2.26 10.08
CA ILE A 27 36.31 -3.71 9.95
C ILE A 27 36.28 -4.41 11.31
N ASN A 28 36.92 -3.83 12.32
CA ASN A 28 36.96 -4.37 13.69
C ASN A 28 35.84 -3.83 14.61
N THR A 29 34.85 -3.10 14.10
CA THR A 29 33.76 -2.56 14.92
C THR A 29 32.87 -3.69 15.45
N SER A 30 32.67 -3.75 16.77
CA SER A 30 31.85 -4.78 17.39
C SER A 30 30.38 -4.67 16.97
N ARG A 31 29.62 -5.77 17.03
CA ARG A 31 28.17 -5.77 16.75
C ARG A 31 27.40 -4.79 17.63
N ALA A 32 27.81 -4.63 18.89
CA ALA A 32 27.19 -3.70 19.83
C ALA A 32 27.44 -2.24 19.41
N ASP A 33 28.65 -1.93 18.96
CA ASP A 33 29.01 -0.60 18.46
C ASP A 33 28.30 -0.29 17.14
N LEU A 34 28.15 -1.26 16.24
CA LEU A 34 27.35 -1.10 15.01
C LEU A 34 25.89 -0.74 15.32
N LEU A 35 25.27 -1.38 16.31
CA LEU A 35 23.91 -1.05 16.73
C LEU A 35 23.82 0.36 17.34
N LYS A 36 24.83 0.77 18.10
CA LYS A 36 24.90 2.13 18.66
C LYS A 36 25.03 3.18 17.56
N ILE A 37 25.91 2.95 16.60
CA ILE A 37 26.11 3.79 15.42
C ILE A 37 24.81 3.86 14.60
N ALA A 38 24.16 2.74 14.32
CA ALA A 38 22.90 2.70 13.58
C ALA A 38 21.78 3.50 14.29
N ARG A 39 21.68 3.40 15.62
CA ARG A 39 20.73 4.20 16.40
C ARG A 39 21.04 5.69 16.35
N GLN A 40 22.32 6.06 16.40
CA GLN A 40 22.76 7.44 16.29
C GLN A 40 22.41 8.02 14.90
N TYR A 41 22.74 7.31 13.81
CA TYR A 41 22.36 7.71 12.47
C TYR A 41 20.85 7.85 12.30
N GLN A 42 20.07 6.94 12.91
CA GLN A 42 18.61 7.04 12.87
C GLN A 42 18.10 8.28 13.62
N ALA A 43 18.71 8.64 14.75
CA ALA A 43 18.38 9.85 15.50
C ALA A 43 18.74 11.11 14.70
N GLU A 44 19.94 11.18 14.13
CA GLU A 44 20.39 12.30 13.29
C GLU A 44 19.50 12.47 12.06
N LYS A 45 19.14 11.37 11.38
CA LYS A 45 18.19 11.37 10.27
C LYS A 45 16.82 11.93 10.67
N ASN A 46 16.33 11.58 11.86
CA ASN A 46 15.06 12.09 12.38
C ASN A 46 15.15 13.59 12.70
N THR A 47 16.25 14.07 13.29
CA THR A 47 16.50 15.48 13.56
C THR A 47 16.54 16.30 12.26
N ALA A 48 17.33 15.85 11.27
CA ALA A 48 17.42 16.51 9.97
C ALA A 48 16.05 16.59 9.26
N ARG A 49 15.22 15.55 9.35
CA ARG A 49 13.85 15.58 8.81
C ARG A 49 12.96 16.60 9.53
N ALA A 50 13.07 16.72 10.85
CA ALA A 50 12.31 17.70 11.61
C ALA A 50 12.71 19.14 11.24
N GLU A 51 14.01 19.41 11.07
CA GLU A 51 14.53 20.69 10.62
C GLU A 51 14.04 21.04 9.21
N LEU A 52 14.11 20.08 8.28
CA LEU A 52 13.61 20.26 6.90
C LEU A 52 12.12 20.63 6.91
N LYS A 53 11.31 20.00 7.78
CA LYS A 53 9.89 20.35 7.94
C LYS A 53 9.69 21.78 8.47
N ILE A 54 10.52 22.24 9.40
CA ILE A 54 10.50 23.62 9.90
C ILE A 54 10.89 24.60 8.80
N LEU A 55 11.94 24.32 8.04
CA LEU A 55 12.40 25.13 6.91
C LEU A 55 11.33 25.23 5.81
N ASN A 56 10.71 24.12 5.44
CA ASN A 56 9.61 24.11 4.46
C ASN A 56 8.43 24.95 4.93
N ARG A 57 8.09 24.91 6.23
CA ARG A 57 7.05 25.77 6.79
C ARG A 57 7.43 27.24 6.70
N LYS A 58 8.67 27.61 7.06
CA LYS A 58 9.16 28.99 6.94
C LYS A 58 9.14 29.48 5.48
N LEU A 59 9.54 28.64 4.52
CA LEU A 59 9.47 28.96 3.10
C LEU A 59 8.03 29.19 2.64
N ALA A 60 7.09 28.34 3.09
CA ALA A 60 5.67 28.53 2.77
C ALA A 60 5.12 29.84 3.36
N ASP A 61 5.50 30.19 4.59
CA ASP A 61 5.07 31.45 5.22
C ASP A 61 5.61 32.67 4.45
N ILE A 62 6.89 32.68 4.08
CA ILE A 62 7.50 33.76 3.26
C ILE A 62 6.83 33.86 1.89
N THR A 63 6.60 32.73 1.23
CA THR A 63 5.98 32.71 -0.12
C THR A 63 4.54 33.24 -0.08
N ASN A 64 3.84 33.08 1.03
CA ASN A 64 2.47 33.61 1.18
C ASN A 64 2.44 35.10 1.52
N ASP A 65 3.48 35.65 2.14
CA ASP A 65 3.56 37.08 2.47
C ASP A 65 3.88 37.96 1.25
N ASP A 66 4.57 37.43 0.23
CA ASP A 66 4.92 38.18 -0.98
C ASP A 66 3.77 38.33 -2.02
N ASP A 67 2.69 37.54 -1.90
CA ASP A 67 1.55 37.57 -2.84
C ASP A 67 0.43 38.56 -2.42
N ASP A 68 0.60 39.31 -1.32
CA ASP A 68 -0.41 40.28 -0.81
C ASP A 68 -0.36 41.65 -1.50
N SER A 69 0.40 41.78 -2.60
CA SER A 69 0.51 43.02 -3.39
C SER A 69 -0.40 43.09 -4.63
N SER A 70 -1.18 42.04 -4.94
CA SER A 70 -2.10 42.05 -6.09
C SER A 70 -3.58 42.00 -5.68
N HIS A 71 -4.34 42.99 -6.16
CA HIS A 71 -5.78 43.12 -5.92
C HIS A 71 -6.56 41.90 -6.43
N ARG A 72 -6.86 40.93 -5.56
CA ARG A 72 -7.91 39.93 -5.79
C ARG A 72 -9.03 40.05 -4.75
N PRO A 73 -10.30 39.87 -5.16
CA PRO A 73 -11.45 40.09 -4.29
C PRO A 73 -11.46 39.09 -3.14
N LYS A 74 -11.43 39.63 -1.92
CA LYS A 74 -11.41 38.92 -0.63
C LYS A 74 -12.57 37.94 -0.53
N ARG A 75 -12.29 36.64 -0.69
CA ARG A 75 -13.22 35.57 -0.33
C ARG A 75 -13.24 35.47 1.20
N ARG A 76 -14.22 36.13 1.80
CA ARG A 76 -14.47 36.28 3.24
C ARG A 76 -14.56 34.90 3.91
N LYS A 77 -13.43 34.43 4.46
CA LYS A 77 -13.37 33.24 5.31
C LYS A 77 -13.72 33.67 6.72
N THR A 78 -14.95 33.38 7.13
CA THR A 78 -15.47 33.68 8.48
C THR A 78 -14.60 32.96 9.51
N ARG A 79 -13.67 33.68 10.11
CA ARG A 79 -12.91 33.24 11.29
C ARG A 79 -13.90 33.23 12.45
N GLN A 80 -14.30 32.05 12.91
CA GLN A 80 -15.04 31.93 14.17
C GLN A 80 -14.13 32.43 15.30
N ILE A 81 -14.63 33.43 16.02
CA ILE A 81 -14.08 33.95 17.26
C ILE A 81 -14.43 32.92 18.33
N SER A 82 -13.41 32.31 18.94
CA SER A 82 -13.60 31.42 20.09
C SER A 82 -14.15 32.20 21.29
N PRO A 83 -15.15 31.67 22.02
CA PRO A 83 -15.64 32.28 23.27
C PRO A 83 -14.57 32.27 24.37
N PRO A 84 -14.69 33.17 25.38
CA PRO A 84 -13.71 33.30 26.45
C PRO A 84 -13.74 32.12 27.40
N ALA A 85 -12.55 31.77 27.90
CA ALA A 85 -12.31 30.74 28.90
C ALA A 85 -13.10 31.04 30.19
N GLY A 86 -14.03 30.15 30.53
CA GLY A 86 -14.83 30.26 31.74
C GLY A 86 -15.73 29.05 31.93
N SER A 87 -15.16 27.94 32.41
CA SER A 87 -15.74 26.95 33.34
C SER A 87 -15.02 25.60 33.17
N ASP A 88 -14.26 25.20 34.20
CA ASP A 88 -13.39 24.02 34.23
C ASP A 88 -14.13 22.71 34.56
N GLU A 89 -15.43 22.60 34.25
CA GLU A 89 -16.21 21.40 34.60
C GLU A 89 -17.12 20.92 33.46
N GLU A 90 -16.55 20.51 32.31
CA GLU A 90 -17.29 19.69 31.32
C GLU A 90 -16.42 18.91 30.29
N ASP A 91 -15.13 18.69 30.51
CA ASP A 91 -14.18 18.24 29.46
C ASP A 91 -14.10 16.70 29.22
N THR A 92 -14.91 15.90 29.91
CA THR A 92 -14.90 14.43 29.71
C THR A 92 -15.65 14.01 28.43
N THR A 93 -16.59 14.82 27.96
CA THR A 93 -17.40 14.51 26.77
C THR A 93 -16.66 14.79 25.45
N ASP A 94 -15.81 15.83 25.39
CA ASP A 94 -15.04 16.16 24.17
C ASP A 94 -13.96 15.09 23.90
N THR A 95 -13.30 14.60 24.95
CA THR A 95 -12.26 13.57 24.82
C THR A 95 -12.81 12.25 24.25
N SER A 96 -13.98 11.81 24.72
CA SER A 96 -14.64 10.59 24.21
C SER A 96 -15.05 10.72 22.74
N ASN A 97 -15.60 11.89 22.36
CA ASN A 97 -15.99 12.16 20.99
C ASN A 97 -14.78 12.16 20.04
N ARG A 98 -13.67 12.80 20.41
CA ARG A 98 -12.44 12.78 19.62
C ARG A 98 -11.87 11.37 19.45
N ALA A 99 -11.87 10.56 20.50
CA ALA A 99 -11.41 9.17 20.43
C ALA A 99 -12.30 8.32 19.50
N ASN A 100 -13.60 8.61 19.45
CA ASN A 100 -14.54 7.96 18.54
C ASN A 100 -14.34 8.40 17.10
N GLU A 101 -14.21 9.70 16.84
CA GLU A 101 -13.90 10.22 15.50
C GLU A 101 -12.59 9.67 14.96
N HIS A 102 -11.54 9.64 15.79
CA HIS A 102 -10.24 9.08 15.42
C HIS A 102 -10.37 7.59 15.07
N PHE A 103 -11.08 6.80 15.88
CA PHE A 103 -11.30 5.38 15.56
C PHE A 103 -12.01 5.20 14.21
N VAL A 104 -13.09 5.95 13.95
CA VAL A 104 -13.85 5.85 12.69
C VAL A 104 -12.99 6.25 11.49
N TYR A 105 -12.16 7.28 11.66
CA TYR A 105 -11.19 7.71 10.66
C TYR A 105 -10.16 6.61 10.35
N GLN A 106 -9.60 5.97 11.39
CA GLN A 106 -8.67 4.84 11.24
C GLN A 106 -9.34 3.61 10.63
N ALA A 107 -10.62 3.35 10.93
CA ALA A 107 -11.39 2.31 10.28
C ALA A 107 -11.52 2.57 8.77
N GLY A 108 -11.72 3.83 8.36
CA GLY A 108 -11.71 4.23 6.95
C GLY A 108 -10.36 3.93 6.26
N HIS A 109 -9.24 4.19 6.95
CA HIS A 109 -7.89 3.85 6.46
C HIS A 109 -7.75 2.34 6.26
N LYS A 110 -8.06 1.57 7.31
CA LYS A 110 -7.96 0.11 7.29
C LYS A 110 -8.84 -0.50 6.20
N PHE A 111 -10.07 0.00 6.03
CA PHE A 111 -10.97 -0.46 4.98
C PHE A 111 -10.38 -0.22 3.59
N PHE A 112 -9.80 0.96 3.33
CA PHE A 112 -9.13 1.22 2.06
C PHE A 112 -7.98 0.24 1.84
N LEU A 113 -7.12 -0.01 2.83
CA LEU A 113 -5.99 -0.93 2.68
C LEU A 113 -6.41 -2.34 2.27
N ILE A 114 -7.48 -2.85 2.89
CA ILE A 114 -7.93 -4.23 2.68
C ILE A 114 -8.77 -4.34 1.39
N TYR A 115 -9.55 -3.31 1.06
CA TYR A 115 -10.58 -3.40 0.02
C TYR A 115 -10.41 -2.43 -1.15
N ALA A 116 -9.31 -1.66 -1.22
CA ALA A 116 -9.02 -0.70 -2.30
C ALA A 116 -9.20 -1.27 -3.72
N PRO A 117 -8.74 -2.50 -4.04
CA PRO A 117 -8.89 -3.04 -5.39
C PRO A 117 -10.36 -3.19 -5.82
N TRP A 118 -11.27 -3.30 -4.85
CA TRP A 118 -12.69 -3.60 -5.04
C TRP A 118 -13.59 -2.39 -4.83
N LEU A 119 -13.03 -1.29 -4.31
CA LEU A 119 -13.79 -0.14 -3.82
C LEU A 119 -14.67 0.45 -4.92
N ARG A 120 -15.99 0.46 -4.71
CA ARG A 120 -16.90 1.26 -5.55
C ARG A 120 -16.68 2.74 -5.23
N SER A 121 -16.92 3.63 -6.19
CA SER A 121 -16.84 5.09 -5.94
C SER A 121 -17.73 5.45 -4.76
N GLY A 122 -17.09 5.80 -3.64
CA GLY A 122 -17.65 5.63 -2.29
C GLY A 122 -18.69 6.65 -1.83
N ASP A 123 -19.19 7.49 -2.72
CA ASP A 123 -20.13 8.54 -2.32
C ASP A 123 -21.50 7.97 -1.92
N ASP A 124 -21.95 6.85 -2.50
CA ASP A 124 -23.26 6.24 -2.24
C ASP A 124 -23.23 5.02 -1.29
N LEU A 125 -22.04 4.60 -0.81
CA LEU A 125 -21.87 3.32 -0.13
C LEU A 125 -22.71 3.18 1.16
N PHE A 126 -22.91 4.29 1.88
CA PHE A 126 -23.71 4.35 3.11
C PHE A 126 -25.19 4.66 2.85
N ASP A 127 -25.60 4.95 1.61
CA ASP A 127 -27.00 5.19 1.24
C ASP A 127 -27.75 3.90 0.90
N ILE A 128 -27.04 2.78 0.88
CA ILE A 128 -27.58 1.46 0.55
C ILE A 128 -28.24 0.86 1.80
N ASP A 129 -29.47 0.37 1.66
CA ASP A 129 -30.13 -0.38 2.73
C ASP A 129 -29.43 -1.74 2.95
N VAL A 130 -29.11 -2.04 4.19
CA VAL A 130 -28.47 -3.32 4.58
C VAL A 130 -29.38 -4.48 4.23
N ASN A 131 -28.92 -5.37 3.35
CA ASN A 131 -29.63 -6.59 3.01
C ASN A 131 -29.27 -7.70 4.00
N MET A 132 -30.18 -8.00 4.92
CA MET A 132 -30.00 -9.08 5.92
C MET A 132 -29.91 -10.49 5.29
N ARG A 133 -30.32 -10.65 4.01
CA ARG A 133 -30.21 -11.90 3.26
C ARG A 133 -29.00 -11.91 2.32
N TYR A 134 -28.03 -11.02 2.52
CA TYR A 134 -26.82 -10.97 1.71
C TYR A 134 -26.02 -12.28 1.85
N ASN A 135 -25.68 -12.88 0.70
CA ASN A 135 -24.82 -14.05 0.61
C ASN A 135 -23.41 -13.60 0.19
N SER A 136 -22.42 -13.83 1.06
CA SER A 136 -21.02 -13.46 0.80
C SER A 136 -20.42 -14.20 -0.40
N ALA A 137 -20.91 -15.41 -0.72
CA ALA A 137 -20.45 -16.18 -1.88
C ALA A 137 -20.82 -15.50 -3.21
N GLU A 138 -21.89 -14.70 -3.22
CA GLU A 138 -22.40 -14.01 -4.41
C GLU A 138 -21.86 -12.57 -4.55
N ARG A 139 -20.92 -12.17 -3.67
CA ARG A 139 -20.36 -10.80 -3.60
C ARG A 139 -19.96 -10.26 -4.96
N PHE A 140 -19.26 -11.08 -5.75
CA PHE A 140 -18.64 -10.66 -7.01
C PHE A 140 -19.50 -10.94 -8.24
N GLU A 141 -20.75 -11.36 -8.07
CA GLU A 141 -21.63 -11.66 -9.20
C GLU A 141 -22.17 -10.41 -9.88
N ASN A 142 -22.44 -9.34 -9.12
CA ASN A 142 -22.95 -8.08 -9.65
C ASN A 142 -22.62 -6.90 -8.72
N ASP A 143 -22.75 -5.67 -9.22
CA ASP A 143 -22.35 -4.48 -8.48
C ASP A 143 -23.22 -4.20 -7.24
N LYS A 144 -24.48 -4.66 -7.23
CA LYS A 144 -25.35 -4.56 -6.05
C LYS A 144 -24.82 -5.45 -4.92
N ASN A 145 -24.47 -6.69 -5.21
CA ASN A 145 -23.88 -7.62 -4.25
C ASN A 145 -22.49 -7.15 -3.77
N LYS A 146 -21.67 -6.57 -4.65
CA LYS A 146 -20.39 -5.96 -4.24
C LYS A 146 -20.60 -4.84 -3.23
N SER A 147 -21.56 -3.96 -3.51
CA SER A 147 -21.85 -2.81 -2.64
C SER A 147 -22.41 -3.26 -1.30
N GLN A 148 -23.26 -4.30 -1.28
CA GLN A 148 -23.74 -4.92 -0.04
C GLN A 148 -22.60 -5.57 0.75
N GLY A 149 -21.70 -6.28 0.08
CA GLY A 149 -20.50 -6.86 0.71
C GLY A 149 -19.63 -5.80 1.36
N GLN A 150 -19.37 -4.69 0.66
CA GLN A 150 -18.61 -3.57 1.20
C GLN A 150 -19.29 -2.90 2.39
N LEU A 151 -20.60 -2.67 2.30
CA LEU A 151 -21.36 -2.13 3.43
C LEU A 151 -21.29 -3.06 4.65
N GLN A 152 -21.42 -4.38 4.45
CA GLN A 152 -21.33 -5.36 5.53
C GLN A 152 -19.93 -5.38 6.16
N GLU A 153 -18.87 -5.27 5.37
CA GLU A 153 -17.49 -5.19 5.85
C GLU A 153 -17.25 -3.92 6.68
N ILE A 154 -17.78 -2.78 6.24
CA ILE A 154 -17.73 -1.52 7.02
C ILE A 154 -18.48 -1.68 8.34
N ILE A 155 -19.69 -2.26 8.29
CA ILE A 155 -20.51 -2.50 9.48
C ILE A 155 -19.74 -3.39 10.45
N ASN A 156 -19.21 -4.53 10.00
CA ASN A 156 -18.44 -5.46 10.82
C ASN A 156 -17.21 -4.77 11.44
N LEU A 157 -16.51 -3.91 10.68
CA LEU A 157 -15.35 -3.18 11.16
C LEU A 157 -15.69 -2.17 12.26
N LEU A 158 -16.84 -1.50 12.15
CA LEU A 158 -17.28 -0.47 13.10
C LEU A 158 -18.06 -1.04 14.30
N GLN A 159 -18.73 -2.18 14.13
CA GLN A 159 -19.52 -2.83 15.18
C GLN A 159 -18.71 -3.24 16.40
N ALA A 160 -17.40 -3.40 16.26
CA ALA A 160 -16.49 -3.60 17.39
C ALA A 160 -16.59 -2.49 18.45
N LYS A 161 -17.02 -1.27 18.06
CA LYS A 161 -17.09 -0.10 18.94
C LYS A 161 -18.45 0.61 18.95
N PHE A 162 -19.23 0.50 17.87
CA PHE A 162 -20.49 1.23 17.72
C PHE A 162 -21.69 0.29 17.57
N GLN A 163 -22.81 0.65 18.20
CA GLN A 163 -24.08 -0.05 17.99
C GLN A 163 -24.65 0.24 16.59
N SER A 164 -25.46 -0.68 16.06
CA SER A 164 -26.03 -0.59 14.70
C SER A 164 -26.77 0.73 14.40
N GLN A 165 -27.41 1.35 15.40
CA GLN A 165 -28.09 2.63 15.24
C GLN A 165 -27.11 3.79 15.00
N ALA A 166 -25.92 3.75 15.63
CA ALA A 166 -24.90 4.79 15.46
C ALA A 166 -24.29 4.80 14.05
N LEU A 167 -24.31 3.66 13.35
CA LEU A 167 -23.79 3.53 11.97
C LEU A 167 -24.57 4.38 10.96
N ARG A 168 -25.82 4.79 11.28
CA ARG A 168 -26.63 5.69 10.45
C ARG A 168 -26.32 7.17 10.67
N GLN A 169 -25.44 7.51 11.61
CA GLN A 169 -25.14 8.90 11.94
C GLN A 169 -24.25 9.56 10.86
N LYS A 170 -24.64 10.76 10.44
CA LYS A 170 -23.97 11.51 9.37
C LYS A 170 -22.50 11.83 9.67
N TRP A 171 -22.16 12.10 10.93
CA TRP A 171 -20.79 12.40 11.33
C TRP A 171 -19.87 11.18 11.17
N LEU A 172 -20.37 9.97 11.49
CA LEU A 172 -19.63 8.73 11.39
C LEU A 172 -19.32 8.40 9.92
N ARG A 173 -20.33 8.47 9.05
CA ARG A 173 -20.13 8.35 7.59
C ARG A 173 -19.07 9.34 7.10
N ARG A 174 -19.20 10.61 7.47
CA ARG A 174 -18.26 11.66 7.06
C ARG A 174 -16.83 11.35 7.52
N GLN A 175 -16.63 10.98 8.79
CA GLN A 175 -15.30 10.66 9.30
C GLN A 175 -14.70 9.41 8.65
N PHE A 176 -15.51 8.40 8.38
CA PHE A 176 -15.06 7.19 7.70
C PHE A 176 -14.60 7.50 6.28
N ILE A 177 -15.41 8.25 5.51
CA ILE A 177 -15.08 8.66 4.15
C ILE A 177 -13.86 9.58 4.13
N ASN A 178 -13.71 10.47 5.12
CA ASN A 178 -12.49 11.29 5.28
C ASN A 178 -11.25 10.40 5.45
N GLY A 179 -11.33 9.39 6.29
CA GLY A 179 -10.25 8.41 6.49
C GLY A 179 -9.92 7.68 5.19
N LEU A 180 -10.91 7.05 4.58
CA LEU A 180 -10.77 6.32 3.32
C LEU A 180 -10.12 7.20 2.23
N ASN A 181 -10.64 8.40 2.03
CA ASN A 181 -10.10 9.33 1.04
C ASN A 181 -8.69 9.78 1.39
N ALA A 182 -8.38 10.08 2.65
CA ALA A 182 -7.03 10.43 3.04
C ALA A 182 -6.05 9.30 2.72
N GLN A 183 -6.40 8.05 3.03
CA GLN A 183 -5.56 6.91 2.70
C GLN A 183 -5.40 6.75 1.18
N ARG A 184 -6.48 6.91 0.41
CA ARG A 184 -6.42 6.90 -1.07
C ARG A 184 -5.45 7.95 -1.63
N HIS A 185 -5.50 9.18 -1.13
CA HIS A 185 -4.60 10.25 -1.57
C HIS A 185 -3.15 9.95 -1.16
N ASN A 186 -2.93 9.48 0.06
CA ASN A 186 -1.61 9.08 0.55
C ASN A 186 -1.02 8.00 -0.34
N THR A 187 -1.77 6.93 -0.60
CA THR A 187 -1.39 5.86 -1.52
C THR A 187 -1.03 6.38 -2.91
N ALA A 188 -1.92 7.17 -3.53
CA ALA A 188 -1.68 7.70 -4.87
C ALA A 188 -0.42 8.59 -4.92
N SER A 189 -0.22 9.43 -3.90
CA SER A 189 0.97 10.24 -3.77
C SER A 189 2.21 9.37 -3.63
N ARG A 190 2.20 8.37 -2.75
CA ARG A 190 3.33 7.47 -2.52
C ARG A 190 3.70 6.66 -3.73
N ILE A 191 2.72 6.11 -4.45
CA ILE A 191 2.95 5.40 -5.70
C ILE A 191 3.65 6.34 -6.68
N ARG A 192 3.18 7.58 -6.86
CA ARG A 192 3.83 8.52 -7.79
C ARG A 192 5.27 8.84 -7.40
N HIS A 193 5.53 9.12 -6.12
CA HIS A 193 6.87 9.51 -5.66
C HIS A 193 7.85 8.33 -5.62
N ASN A 194 7.38 7.12 -5.36
CA ASN A 194 8.24 5.95 -5.19
C ASN A 194 8.16 4.98 -6.37
N CYS A 195 7.42 5.29 -7.44
CA CYS A 195 7.20 4.42 -8.58
C CYS A 195 8.51 3.87 -9.16
N ALA A 196 9.50 4.76 -9.35
CA ALA A 196 10.81 4.41 -9.88
C ALA A 196 11.51 3.37 -8.99
N SER A 197 11.52 3.61 -7.67
CA SER A 197 12.10 2.68 -6.69
C SER A 197 11.34 1.36 -6.60
N ILE A 198 10.00 1.39 -6.62
CA ILE A 198 9.16 0.19 -6.57
C ILE A 198 9.40 -0.70 -7.80
N LEU A 199 9.55 -0.09 -8.98
CA LEU A 199 9.74 -0.80 -10.24
C LEU A 199 11.21 -1.11 -10.54
N GLY A 200 12.15 -0.61 -9.72
CA GLY A 200 13.59 -0.77 -9.94
C GLY A 200 14.10 -0.06 -11.21
N VAL A 201 13.53 1.10 -11.54
CA VAL A 201 13.89 1.88 -12.74
C VAL A 201 14.33 3.30 -12.38
N SER A 202 14.86 4.03 -13.36
CA SER A 202 15.17 5.45 -13.18
C SER A 202 13.91 6.32 -13.31
N GLU A 203 13.90 7.51 -12.69
CA GLU A 203 12.80 8.46 -12.88
C GLU A 203 12.65 8.88 -14.35
N THR A 204 13.75 8.95 -15.10
CA THR A 204 13.73 9.31 -16.52
C THR A 204 12.99 8.28 -17.38
N ASP A 205 13.01 7.00 -16.99
CA ASP A 205 12.22 5.95 -17.64
C ASP A 205 10.70 6.21 -17.49
N LEU A 206 10.29 6.95 -16.44
CA LEU A 206 8.89 7.24 -16.13
C LEU A 206 8.36 8.55 -16.70
N LEU A 207 9.22 9.46 -17.16
CA LEU A 207 8.80 10.80 -17.60
C LEU A 207 7.93 10.77 -18.87
N LYS A 208 8.33 9.97 -19.87
CA LYS A 208 7.69 9.96 -21.20
C LYS A 208 6.87 8.69 -21.43
N ALA A 209 5.69 8.83 -22.02
CA ALA A 209 4.78 7.72 -22.27
C ALA A 209 5.40 6.62 -23.15
N ASP A 210 6.08 6.99 -24.23
CA ASP A 210 6.70 6.01 -25.14
C ASP A 210 7.88 5.28 -24.51
N VAL A 211 8.62 5.97 -23.64
CA VAL A 211 9.72 5.36 -22.88
C VAL A 211 9.16 4.35 -21.89
N ARG A 212 8.12 4.71 -21.13
CA ARG A 212 7.42 3.77 -20.24
C ARG A 212 6.90 2.55 -21.00
N LYS A 213 6.20 2.78 -22.12
CA LYS A 213 5.65 1.70 -22.93
C LYS A 213 6.77 0.76 -23.39
N THR A 214 7.85 1.29 -23.93
CA THR A 214 8.98 0.47 -24.41
C THR A 214 9.67 -0.28 -23.28
N LYS A 215 9.84 0.37 -22.12
CA LYS A 215 10.51 -0.19 -20.95
C LYS A 215 9.73 -1.35 -20.32
N PHE A 216 8.42 -1.19 -20.20
CA PHE A 216 7.59 -2.12 -19.42
C PHE A 216 6.79 -3.09 -20.27
N ARG A 217 6.63 -2.88 -21.59
CA ARG A 217 5.73 -3.71 -22.42
C ARG A 217 5.99 -5.20 -22.22
N GLU A 218 7.23 -5.65 -22.31
CA GLU A 218 7.60 -7.07 -22.16
C GLU A 218 7.35 -7.54 -20.72
N GLU A 219 7.66 -6.70 -19.74
CA GLU A 219 7.45 -6.99 -18.33
C GLU A 219 5.96 -7.18 -17.97
N ILE A 220 5.07 -6.45 -18.64
CA ILE A 220 3.62 -6.56 -18.50
C ILE A 220 2.99 -7.49 -19.54
N GLY A 221 3.79 -8.32 -20.21
CA GLY A 221 3.32 -9.44 -21.03
C GLY A 221 3.21 -9.18 -22.53
N TRP A 222 3.75 -8.09 -23.07
CA TRP A 222 3.74 -7.83 -24.51
C TRP A 222 4.54 -8.88 -25.28
N VAL A 223 3.87 -9.58 -26.19
CA VAL A 223 4.49 -10.56 -27.10
C VAL A 223 4.70 -9.90 -28.45
N SER A 224 5.96 -9.73 -28.85
CA SER A 224 6.31 -8.96 -30.06
C SER A 224 5.86 -9.64 -31.34
N GLU A 225 5.82 -10.97 -31.35
CA GLU A 225 5.43 -11.80 -32.48
C GLU A 225 3.95 -11.65 -32.82
N SER A 226 3.10 -11.60 -31.79
CA SER A 226 1.63 -11.52 -31.94
C SER A 226 1.10 -10.10 -31.83
N GLY A 227 1.86 -9.17 -31.26
CA GLY A 227 1.42 -7.80 -31.02
C GLY A 227 0.28 -7.69 -30.00
N VAL A 228 0.16 -8.67 -29.10
CA VAL A 228 -0.83 -8.68 -28.01
C VAL A 228 -0.15 -8.91 -26.66
N TYR A 229 -0.83 -8.56 -25.58
CA TYR A 229 -0.36 -8.83 -24.22
C TYR A 229 -0.81 -10.21 -23.77
N SER A 230 0.09 -11.07 -23.28
CA SER A 230 -0.30 -12.25 -22.51
C SER A 230 -0.93 -11.82 -21.18
N SER A 231 -1.99 -12.50 -20.77
CA SER A 231 -2.65 -12.26 -19.49
C SER A 231 -2.05 -13.07 -18.34
N VAL A 232 -1.28 -14.13 -18.65
CA VAL A 232 -0.68 -15.02 -17.65
C VAL A 232 0.84 -15.14 -17.77
N ASP A 233 1.39 -15.15 -18.99
CA ASP A 233 2.83 -15.23 -19.24
C ASP A 233 3.45 -13.84 -19.10
N VAL A 234 3.44 -13.32 -17.87
CA VAL A 234 3.73 -11.93 -17.57
C VAL A 234 4.89 -11.86 -16.56
N PRO A 235 6.09 -11.40 -16.96
CA PRO A 235 7.25 -11.37 -16.08
C PRO A 235 7.03 -10.66 -14.75
N ILE A 236 6.23 -9.59 -14.72
CA ILE A 236 5.94 -8.84 -13.47
C ILE A 236 5.18 -9.68 -12.43
N LEU A 237 4.54 -10.77 -12.82
CA LEU A 237 3.88 -11.67 -11.89
C LEU A 237 4.88 -12.60 -11.21
N HIS A 238 5.97 -12.98 -11.87
CA HIS A 238 6.85 -14.04 -11.38
C HIS A 238 8.05 -13.52 -10.58
N LYS A 239 8.45 -14.24 -9.51
CA LYS A 239 9.71 -13.98 -8.78
C LYS A 239 10.92 -14.13 -9.68
N THR A 240 10.92 -15.19 -10.49
CA THR A 240 11.92 -15.52 -11.49
C THR A 240 11.20 -15.88 -12.77
N TRP A 241 11.36 -15.09 -13.82
CA TRP A 241 10.72 -15.33 -15.10
C TRP A 241 11.58 -16.24 -15.97
N GLY A 242 11.13 -17.48 -16.20
CA GLY A 242 11.80 -18.47 -17.04
C GLY A 242 11.39 -18.43 -18.52
N GLY A 243 10.49 -17.52 -18.91
CA GLY A 243 9.88 -17.50 -20.25
C GLY A 243 8.50 -18.17 -20.32
N GLU A 244 8.05 -18.81 -19.23
CA GLU A 244 6.74 -19.45 -19.14
C GLU A 244 6.12 -19.29 -17.75
N TYR A 245 4.79 -19.38 -17.69
CA TYR A 245 4.05 -19.40 -16.43
C TYR A 245 4.50 -20.56 -15.53
N ALA A 246 5.06 -20.22 -14.37
CA ALA A 246 5.41 -21.18 -13.33
C ALA A 246 4.66 -20.85 -12.03
N LEU A 247 3.83 -21.80 -11.59
CA LEU A 247 2.98 -21.67 -10.39
C LEU A 247 3.82 -21.38 -9.13
N SER A 248 4.92 -22.10 -8.94
CA SER A 248 5.83 -21.91 -7.80
C SER A 248 6.49 -20.52 -7.71
N SER A 249 6.35 -19.68 -8.74
CA SER A 249 6.94 -18.34 -8.79
C SER A 249 5.91 -17.23 -9.03
N VAL A 250 4.67 -17.56 -9.41
CA VAL A 250 3.65 -16.59 -9.79
C VAL A 250 3.20 -15.79 -8.56
N PHE A 251 2.95 -14.50 -8.77
CA PHE A 251 2.72 -13.54 -7.70
C PHE A 251 3.78 -13.60 -6.60
N LEU A 252 5.05 -13.83 -6.91
CA LEU A 252 6.14 -13.70 -5.93
C LEU A 252 7.15 -12.62 -6.34
N ASN A 253 6.79 -11.79 -7.31
CA ASN A 253 7.62 -10.68 -7.76
C ASN A 253 7.75 -9.59 -6.67
N PRO A 254 8.97 -9.18 -6.27
CA PRO A 254 9.18 -8.13 -5.26
C PRO A 254 8.51 -6.79 -5.57
N LYS A 255 8.28 -6.47 -6.85
CA LYS A 255 7.59 -5.24 -7.27
C LYS A 255 6.14 -5.20 -6.76
N LEU A 256 5.47 -6.35 -6.71
CA LEU A 256 4.10 -6.47 -6.18
C LEU A 256 4.06 -6.17 -4.68
N MET A 257 5.07 -6.63 -3.93
CA MET A 257 5.24 -6.26 -2.52
C MET A 257 5.49 -4.75 -2.35
N GLY A 258 6.31 -4.14 -3.22
CA GLY A 258 6.53 -2.70 -3.23
C GLY A 258 5.25 -1.90 -3.47
N VAL A 259 4.35 -2.39 -4.34
CA VAL A 259 3.03 -1.79 -4.54
C VAL A 259 2.18 -1.92 -3.27
N ARG A 260 2.14 -3.09 -2.62
CA ARG A 260 1.40 -3.30 -1.36
C ARG A 260 1.90 -2.35 -0.27
N TRP A 261 3.21 -2.16 -0.17
CA TRP A 261 3.78 -1.17 0.73
C TRP A 261 3.32 0.26 0.42
N ALA A 262 3.26 0.64 -0.86
CA ALA A 262 2.78 1.95 -1.25
C ALA A 262 1.30 2.19 -0.87
N LEU A 263 0.52 1.11 -0.73
CA LEU A 263 -0.83 1.19 -0.18
C LEU A 263 -0.84 1.56 1.30
N SER A 264 0.16 1.16 2.08
CA SER A 264 0.19 1.23 3.55
C SER A 264 0.26 2.64 4.16
N ALA A 265 0.24 2.72 5.50
CA ALA A 265 0.55 3.94 6.26
C ALA A 265 2.04 4.04 6.69
N ASP A 266 2.88 3.04 6.43
CA ASP A 266 4.29 3.06 6.87
C ASP A 266 5.16 3.91 5.97
N GLU A 267 5.99 4.79 6.53
CA GLU A 267 6.86 5.68 5.74
C GLU A 267 7.96 4.94 4.95
N THR A 268 8.36 3.76 5.41
CA THR A 268 9.51 3.01 4.85
C THR A 268 9.12 1.56 4.58
N LEU A 269 9.66 0.97 3.51
CA LEU A 269 9.45 -0.44 3.18
C LEU A 269 10.34 -1.28 4.09
N GLN A 270 9.72 -1.98 5.03
CA GLN A 270 10.35 -2.87 6.00
C GLN A 270 9.56 -4.18 6.01
N GLU A 271 10.18 -5.27 6.45
CA GLU A 271 9.50 -6.57 6.59
C GLU A 271 8.27 -6.48 7.50
N VAL A 272 8.41 -5.73 8.60
CA VAL A 272 7.33 -5.34 9.51
C VAL A 272 7.21 -3.83 9.50
N GLY A 273 6.02 -3.33 9.20
CA GLY A 273 5.69 -1.91 9.24
C GLY A 273 5.90 -1.31 10.62
N SER A 274 6.72 -0.27 10.73
CA SER A 274 7.02 0.37 12.02
C SER A 274 5.84 1.12 12.63
N SER A 275 4.95 1.67 11.81
CA SER A 275 3.72 2.36 12.23
C SER A 275 2.51 1.42 12.24
N THR A 276 2.37 0.55 11.24
CA THR A 276 1.17 -0.31 11.11
C THR A 276 1.30 -1.66 11.81
N GLY A 277 2.52 -2.13 12.05
CA GLY A 277 2.80 -3.50 12.50
C GLY A 277 2.53 -4.58 11.45
N ILE A 278 2.16 -4.20 10.21
CA ILE A 278 1.86 -5.15 9.14
C ILE A 278 3.12 -5.91 8.76
N ARG A 279 3.06 -7.24 8.78
CA ARG A 279 4.14 -8.12 8.31
C ARG A 279 4.01 -8.33 6.80
N TYR A 280 4.38 -7.33 6.01
CA TYR A 280 4.05 -7.24 4.58
C TYR A 280 4.25 -8.52 3.78
N PHE A 281 5.34 -9.24 4.06
CA PHE A 281 5.65 -10.48 3.38
C PHE A 281 4.69 -11.61 3.76
N SER A 282 4.46 -11.85 5.05
CA SER A 282 3.52 -12.86 5.54
C SER A 282 2.08 -12.57 5.10
N ASP A 283 1.68 -11.31 5.18
CA ASP A 283 0.37 -10.80 4.75
C ASP A 283 0.14 -11.02 3.22
N TYR A 284 1.23 -10.98 2.47
CA TYR A 284 1.25 -11.21 1.03
C TYR A 284 1.18 -12.70 0.69
N GLU A 285 1.94 -13.54 1.39
CA GLU A 285 1.86 -15.00 1.27
C GLU A 285 0.48 -15.54 1.63
N GLU A 286 -0.17 -14.98 2.65
CA GLU A 286 -1.55 -15.36 3.00
C GLU A 286 -2.53 -15.01 1.87
N TYR A 287 -2.43 -13.79 1.32
CA TYR A 287 -3.26 -13.39 0.18
C TYR A 287 -3.04 -14.27 -1.05
N LEU A 288 -1.78 -14.63 -1.30
CA LEU A 288 -1.40 -15.54 -2.38
C LEU A 288 -2.01 -16.93 -2.17
N THR A 289 -1.88 -17.48 -0.97
CA THR A 289 -2.47 -18.77 -0.60
C THR A 289 -3.97 -18.81 -0.85
N ILE A 290 -4.69 -17.73 -0.54
CA ILE A 290 -6.13 -17.61 -0.80
C ILE A 290 -6.44 -17.63 -2.29
N ILE A 291 -5.67 -16.91 -3.12
CA ILE A 291 -5.84 -16.89 -4.57
C ILE A 291 -5.54 -18.26 -5.16
N GLU A 292 -4.41 -18.86 -4.82
CA GLU A 292 -3.98 -20.17 -5.33
C GLU A 292 -4.98 -21.26 -4.96
N THR A 293 -5.33 -21.37 -3.67
CA THR A 293 -6.30 -22.36 -3.18
C THR A 293 -7.67 -22.14 -3.84
N GLY A 294 -8.10 -20.90 -3.97
CA GLY A 294 -9.37 -20.59 -4.60
C GLY A 294 -9.39 -20.85 -6.10
N LEU A 295 -8.25 -20.69 -6.79
CA LEU A 295 -8.07 -21.08 -8.18
C LEU A 295 -8.08 -22.59 -8.34
N ARG A 296 -7.30 -23.33 -7.54
CA ARG A 296 -7.28 -24.81 -7.49
C ARG A 296 -8.69 -25.38 -7.31
N GLN A 297 -9.42 -24.88 -6.32
CA GLN A 297 -10.78 -25.31 -6.02
C GLN A 297 -11.85 -24.73 -6.97
N LYS A 298 -11.44 -24.04 -8.05
CA LYS A 298 -12.31 -23.39 -9.05
C LYS A 298 -13.42 -22.55 -8.40
N LYS A 299 -13.10 -21.84 -7.30
CA LYS A 299 -14.07 -21.01 -6.58
C LYS A 299 -14.54 -19.88 -7.48
N LYS A 300 -15.84 -19.84 -7.74
CA LYS A 300 -16.49 -18.83 -8.59
C LYS A 300 -16.15 -17.40 -8.18
N SER A 301 -16.02 -17.13 -6.88
CA SER A 301 -15.64 -15.83 -6.32
C SER A 301 -14.25 -15.37 -6.79
N ILE A 302 -13.25 -16.24 -6.75
CA ILE A 302 -11.87 -15.94 -7.15
C ILE A 302 -11.76 -15.83 -8.68
N ILE A 303 -12.43 -16.72 -9.42
CA ILE A 303 -12.49 -16.62 -10.88
C ILE A 303 -13.11 -15.29 -11.34
N ASN A 304 -14.21 -14.86 -10.69
CA ASN A 304 -14.86 -13.60 -11.00
C ASN A 304 -13.99 -12.38 -10.66
N VAL A 305 -13.14 -12.48 -9.64
CA VAL A 305 -12.14 -11.47 -9.31
C VAL A 305 -11.13 -11.32 -10.43
N ILE A 306 -10.54 -12.42 -10.89
CA ILE A 306 -9.53 -12.42 -11.96
C ILE A 306 -10.10 -11.89 -13.27
N LYS A 307 -11.33 -12.29 -13.61
CA LYS A 307 -12.05 -11.76 -14.78
C LYS A 307 -12.22 -10.24 -14.73
N GLN A 308 -12.55 -9.67 -13.57
CA GLN A 308 -12.68 -8.22 -13.43
C GLN A 308 -11.34 -7.50 -13.53
N TRP A 309 -10.26 -8.11 -13.01
CA TRP A 309 -8.92 -7.56 -13.18
C TRP A 309 -8.51 -7.56 -14.65
N ASP A 310 -8.73 -8.67 -15.34
CA ASP A 310 -8.48 -8.79 -16.77
C ASP A 310 -9.24 -7.72 -17.57
N GLU A 311 -10.55 -7.55 -17.33
CA GLU A 311 -11.34 -6.53 -18.06
C GLU A 311 -10.85 -5.10 -17.81
N LYS A 312 -10.37 -4.79 -16.60
CA LYS A 312 -9.85 -3.45 -16.26
C LYS A 312 -8.44 -3.20 -16.76
N ILE A 313 -7.56 -4.20 -16.70
CA ILE A 313 -6.14 -4.07 -17.04
C ILE A 313 -5.92 -4.22 -18.54
N PHE A 314 -6.67 -5.12 -19.18
CA PHE A 314 -6.55 -5.43 -20.59
C PHE A 314 -7.86 -5.17 -21.36
N PRO A 315 -8.44 -3.95 -21.26
CA PRO A 315 -9.70 -3.65 -21.92
C PRO A 315 -9.55 -3.84 -23.44
N GLU A 316 -10.50 -4.54 -24.04
CA GLU A 316 -10.62 -4.71 -25.50
C GLU A 316 -9.45 -5.45 -26.17
N THR A 317 -8.59 -6.11 -25.38
CA THR A 317 -7.54 -6.97 -25.93
C THR A 317 -8.10 -8.33 -26.33
N GLU A 318 -7.57 -8.90 -27.42
CA GLU A 318 -7.93 -10.26 -27.85
C GLU A 318 -7.49 -11.33 -26.85
N SER A 319 -6.53 -11.00 -25.98
CA SER A 319 -6.02 -11.83 -24.90
C SER A 319 -6.78 -11.72 -23.57
N SER A 320 -7.83 -10.89 -23.53
CA SER A 320 -8.72 -10.78 -22.38
C SER A 320 -9.38 -12.14 -22.11
N LEU A 321 -9.23 -12.62 -20.88
CA LEU A 321 -9.89 -13.80 -20.33
C LEU A 321 -11.43 -13.72 -20.41
N VAL A 322 -11.98 -12.51 -20.49
CA VAL A 322 -13.42 -12.25 -20.54
C VAL A 322 -13.92 -12.03 -21.97
N LYS A 323 -13.16 -11.34 -22.81
CA LYS A 323 -13.59 -10.87 -24.14
C LYS A 323 -12.94 -11.61 -25.32
N GLY A 324 -11.99 -12.50 -25.08
CA GLY A 324 -11.38 -13.33 -26.12
C GLY A 324 -12.44 -13.99 -26.99
N LYS A 325 -12.42 -13.70 -28.30
CA LYS A 325 -13.23 -14.42 -29.29
C LYS A 325 -13.00 -15.91 -29.09
N LYS A 326 -14.01 -16.73 -29.42
CA LYS A 326 -13.94 -18.21 -29.50
C LYS A 326 -12.89 -18.74 -30.49
N SER A 327 -11.86 -17.98 -30.86
CA SER A 327 -10.69 -18.48 -31.58
C SER A 327 -9.75 -19.14 -30.59
N ASN A 328 -10.04 -20.40 -30.24
CA ASN A 328 -9.14 -21.47 -29.79
C ASN A 328 -7.92 -21.22 -28.85
N GLU A 329 -7.73 -20.02 -28.30
CA GLU A 329 -6.54 -19.59 -27.55
C GLU A 329 -6.91 -18.95 -26.20
N ASN A 330 -7.94 -19.47 -25.53
CA ASN A 330 -8.06 -19.35 -24.06
C ASN A 330 -6.97 -20.15 -23.31
N GLY A 331 -5.86 -20.44 -23.99
CA GLY A 331 -4.79 -21.33 -23.57
C GLY A 331 -4.11 -20.82 -22.31
N GLY A 332 -3.96 -19.52 -22.11
CA GLY A 332 -3.25 -18.99 -20.93
C GLY A 332 -3.93 -19.34 -19.60
N LEU A 333 -5.18 -18.91 -19.40
CA LEU A 333 -5.91 -19.25 -18.17
C LEU A 333 -6.24 -20.73 -18.09
N LYS A 334 -6.57 -21.38 -19.21
CA LYS A 334 -6.79 -22.83 -19.20
C LYS A 334 -5.52 -23.57 -18.77
N LYS A 335 -4.35 -23.23 -19.34
CA LYS A 335 -3.03 -23.75 -18.96
C LYS A 335 -2.72 -23.45 -17.50
N ALA A 336 -2.96 -22.24 -17.01
CA ALA A 336 -2.75 -21.90 -15.60
C ALA A 336 -3.65 -22.75 -14.69
N MET A 337 -4.93 -22.93 -15.06
CA MET A 337 -5.88 -23.76 -14.32
C MET A 337 -5.58 -25.26 -14.41
N ASP A 338 -5.06 -25.73 -15.55
CA ASP A 338 -4.65 -27.12 -15.77
C ASP A 338 -3.35 -27.42 -14.99
N LEU A 339 -2.38 -26.50 -14.97
CA LEU A 339 -1.16 -26.59 -14.14
C LEU A 339 -1.49 -26.62 -12.65
N LEU A 340 -2.43 -25.78 -12.21
CA LEU A 340 -2.94 -25.79 -10.83
C LEU A 340 -3.66 -27.08 -10.44
N ALA A 341 -4.27 -27.79 -11.40
CA ALA A 341 -4.96 -29.05 -11.15
C ALA A 341 -3.98 -30.23 -11.10
N ALA A 342 -2.95 -30.23 -11.94
CA ALA A 342 -1.92 -31.27 -11.93
C ALA A 342 -1.12 -31.29 -10.62
N ASP A 343 -0.77 -30.11 -10.08
CA ASP A 343 -0.01 -29.96 -8.83
C ASP A 343 -0.77 -30.50 -7.59
N SER A 344 -2.10 -30.67 -7.67
CA SER A 344 -2.90 -31.20 -6.56
C SER A 344 -3.11 -32.72 -6.59
N GLU A 345 -2.88 -33.37 -7.74
CA GLU A 345 -3.03 -34.83 -7.84
C GLU A 345 -1.80 -35.56 -7.25
N GLU A 346 -0.64 -34.89 -7.15
CA GLU A 346 0.59 -35.46 -6.59
C GLU A 346 0.63 -35.48 -5.04
N GLU A 347 -0.11 -34.60 -4.34
CA GLU A 347 -0.14 -34.58 -2.86
C GLU A 347 -1.07 -35.66 -2.25
N ASP A 348 -2.08 -36.13 -2.99
CA ASP A 348 -3.07 -37.11 -2.48
C ASP A 348 -2.63 -38.58 -2.68
N GLU A 349 -1.60 -38.86 -3.48
CA GLU A 349 -1.11 -40.23 -3.76
C GLU A 349 -0.06 -40.72 -2.74
N GLU A 350 0.63 -39.84 -2.02
CA GLU A 350 1.66 -40.23 -1.02
C GLU A 350 1.07 -40.66 0.34
N GLU A 351 -0.21 -40.37 0.64
CA GLU A 351 -0.86 -40.79 1.91
C GLU A 351 -1.50 -42.20 1.84
N ALA A 352 -1.44 -42.89 0.70
CA ALA A 352 -2.14 -44.18 0.52
C ALA A 352 -1.25 -45.44 0.61
N GLU A 353 0.07 -45.32 0.76
CA GLU A 353 1.00 -46.48 0.75
C GLU A 353 1.48 -46.95 2.14
N ASP A 354 1.12 -46.28 3.25
CA ASP A 354 1.65 -46.60 4.59
C ASP A 354 0.69 -47.41 5.52
N GLU A 355 -0.43 -47.96 5.02
CA GLU A 355 -1.41 -48.72 5.84
C GLU A 355 -1.47 -50.25 5.58
N GLU A 356 -0.51 -50.86 4.89
CA GLU A 356 -0.52 -52.33 4.63
C GLU A 356 0.72 -53.11 5.12
N GLU A 357 1.22 -52.91 6.36
CA GLU A 357 2.20 -53.87 6.95
C GLU A 357 2.06 -54.01 8.48
N GLU A 358 0.88 -54.37 9.01
CA GLU A 358 0.80 -54.96 10.38
C GLU A 358 -0.33 -55.99 10.45
N ASP A 359 -0.13 -57.20 9.91
CA ASP A 359 -0.94 -58.38 10.28
C ASP A 359 -0.26 -59.66 9.77
N GLU A 360 0.84 -60.10 10.38
CA GLU A 360 1.27 -61.51 10.30
C GLU A 360 2.41 -61.82 11.30
N GLU A 361 2.10 -61.98 12.60
CA GLU A 361 2.91 -62.83 13.52
C GLU A 361 2.10 -63.23 14.77
N GLU A 362 1.22 -64.22 14.63
CA GLU A 362 0.83 -65.11 15.75
C GLU A 362 0.42 -66.48 15.20
N ASN A 363 1.37 -67.42 15.13
CA ASN A 363 1.13 -68.87 15.29
C ASN A 363 2.42 -69.65 15.52
#